data_AF-A0A674E160-F1
#
_entry.id   AF-A0A674E160-F1
#
_cell.length_a   1.000
_cell.length_b   1.000
_cell.length_c   1.000
_cell.angle_alpha   90.00
_cell.angle_beta   90.00
_cell.angle_gamma   90.00
#
_symmetry.space_group_name_H-M   'P 1'
#
loop_
_entity.id
_entity.type
_entity.pdbx_description
1 polymer ?
#
loop_
_entity_poly.entity_id
_entity_poly.type
_entity_poly.pdbx_seq_one_letter_code
_entity_poly.pdbx_strand_id
1 'polypeptide(L)'
;TPDTPTRPSSPSFFERGNCGVSIMRSGEAMEQGLRDCCRSIRIGKILIQSDEDTQEAKVYYAKFPPDINRRKVLLMYPILSTGNTVIEAVQVLIEHGLQPKHILLLSLFSTPLGAKAILQEFPEITLLTTELHPVAPTHFGQKYFGTE
;
A
#
# COMPACT_ATOMS: atom_id res chain seq x y z
N THR A 1 24.75 13.40 16.96
CA THR A 1 23.78 14.51 16.92
C THR A 1 24.12 15.38 15.74
N PRO A 2 23.17 15.81 14.89
CA PRO A 2 23.45 16.83 13.89
C PRO A 2 23.71 18.15 14.63
N ASP A 3 24.96 18.61 14.60
CA ASP A 3 25.35 19.89 15.20
C ASP A 3 24.87 21.03 14.30
N THR A 4 23.76 21.65 14.71
CA THR A 4 23.31 22.90 14.09
C THR A 4 23.99 24.05 14.83
N PRO A 5 24.69 24.98 14.15
CA PRO A 5 25.59 25.95 14.79
C PRO A 5 24.96 26.97 15.74
N THR A 6 23.63 27.06 15.84
CA THR A 6 22.97 28.12 16.63
C THR A 6 21.88 27.64 17.59
N ARG A 7 21.44 26.37 17.53
CA ARG A 7 20.44 25.86 18.49
C ARG A 7 20.43 24.32 18.51
N PRO A 8 20.52 23.67 19.68
CA PRO A 8 20.22 22.25 19.77
C PRO A 8 18.72 22.06 19.57
N SER A 9 18.32 21.65 18.37
CA SER A 9 17.03 21.02 18.12
C SER A 9 17.21 19.51 18.29
N SER A 10 16.30 18.85 19.01
CA SER A 10 16.24 17.40 19.04
C SER A 10 15.74 16.92 17.68
N PRO A 11 16.58 16.31 16.82
CA PRO A 11 16.13 15.80 15.53
C PRO A 11 15.12 14.67 15.76
N SER A 12 13.92 14.81 15.19
CA SER A 12 13.00 13.70 15.04
C SER A 12 13.51 12.81 13.91
N PHE A 13 14.16 11.70 14.27
CA PHE A 13 14.53 10.69 13.28
C PHE A 13 13.31 9.81 12.98
N PHE A 14 12.97 9.68 11.70
CA PHE A 14 12.02 8.65 11.27
C PHE A 14 12.61 7.28 11.63
N GLU A 15 11.82 6.42 12.27
CA GLU A 15 12.26 5.07 12.64
C GLU A 15 12.78 4.33 11.40
N ARG A 16 14.02 3.83 11.51
CA ARG A 16 14.65 3.05 10.43
C ARG A 16 13.91 1.73 10.30
N GLY A 17 13.30 1.46 9.15
CA GLY A 17 12.67 0.15 8.93
C GLY A 17 11.56 0.09 7.88
N ASN A 18 11.07 1.19 7.34
CA ASN A 18 9.90 1.12 6.46
C ASN A 18 10.18 0.38 5.14
N CYS A 19 9.15 -0.27 4.59
CA CYS A 19 9.17 -0.82 3.24
C CYS A 19 7.86 -0.51 2.51
N GLY A 20 7.94 -0.38 1.19
CA GLY A 20 6.76 -0.33 0.33
C GLY A 20 6.32 -1.74 -0.06
N VAL A 21 5.03 -1.92 -0.28
CA VAL A 21 4.47 -3.11 -0.93
C VAL A 21 3.52 -2.62 -2.01
N SER A 22 3.80 -2.95 -3.28
CA SER A 22 2.91 -2.63 -4.39
C SER A 22 2.01 -3.81 -4.72
N ILE A 23 0.71 -3.55 -4.84
CA ILE A 23 -0.22 -4.51 -5.43
C ILE A 23 -0.16 -4.33 -6.95
N MET A 24 0.31 -5.36 -7.65
CA MET A 24 0.47 -5.33 -9.09
C MET A 24 -0.90 -5.38 -9.80
N ARG A 25 -1.06 -4.72 -10.95
CA ARG A 25 -0.05 -3.90 -11.66
C ARG A 25 -0.10 -2.41 -11.34
N SER A 26 -1.27 -1.89 -10.97
CA SER A 26 -1.49 -0.45 -10.78
C SER A 26 -0.71 0.15 -9.61
N GLY A 27 -0.44 -0.61 -8.55
CA GLY A 27 0.36 -0.17 -7.41
C GLY A 27 1.82 0.18 -7.76
N GLU A 28 2.34 -0.36 -8.86
CA GLU A 28 3.72 -0.08 -9.31
C GLU A 28 3.90 1.38 -9.75
N ALA A 29 2.81 2.03 -10.17
CA ALA A 29 2.79 3.45 -10.56
C ALA A 29 3.21 4.39 -9.42
N MET A 30 3.06 3.96 -8.17
CA MET A 30 3.39 4.73 -6.97
C MET A 30 4.82 4.48 -6.48
N GLU A 31 5.49 3.43 -6.99
CA GLU A 31 6.84 3.06 -6.54
C GLU A 31 7.88 4.14 -6.85
N GLN A 32 7.78 4.77 -8.02
CA GLN A 32 8.74 5.80 -8.41
C GLN A 32 8.68 6.99 -7.45
N GLY A 33 7.47 7.50 -7.17
CA GLY A 33 7.29 8.59 -6.20
C GLY A 33 7.79 8.21 -4.80
N LEU A 34 7.61 6.94 -4.40
CA LEU A 34 8.14 6.46 -3.12
C LEU A 34 9.69 6.43 -3.11
N ARG A 35 10.33 6.01 -4.20
CA ARG A 35 11.80 6.01 -4.32
C ARG A 35 12.39 7.42 -4.39
N ASP A 36 11.68 8.37 -4.99
CA ASP A 36 12.12 9.77 -5.07
C ASP A 36 12.18 10.41 -3.68
N CYS A 37 11.21 10.09 -2.81
CA CYS A 37 11.21 10.51 -1.41
C CYS A 37 12.20 9.70 -0.54
N CYS A 38 12.29 8.39 -0.78
CA CYS A 38 13.04 7.45 0.05
C CYS A 38 13.94 6.54 -0.80
N ARG A 39 15.13 7.04 -1.19
CA ARG A 39 16.04 6.38 -2.15
C ARG A 39 16.43 4.92 -1.84
N SER A 40 16.45 4.51 -0.57
CA SER A 40 16.88 3.17 -0.13
C SER A 40 15.74 2.30 0.41
N ILE A 41 14.49 2.64 0.09
CA ILE A 41 13.33 1.86 0.54
C ILE A 41 13.27 0.51 -0.18
N ARG A 42 13.04 -0.56 0.59
CA ARG A 42 12.78 -1.90 0.03
C ARG A 42 11.33 -1.95 -0.45
N ILE A 43 11.09 -2.58 -1.60
CA ILE A 43 9.75 -2.73 -2.17
C ILE A 43 9.46 -4.22 -2.34
N GLY A 44 8.42 -4.69 -1.66
CA GLY A 44 7.78 -5.97 -1.91
C GLY A 44 6.69 -5.84 -2.97
N LYS A 45 6.27 -6.97 -3.53
CA LYS A 45 5.23 -7.01 -4.58
C LYS A 45 4.25 -8.13 -4.30
N ILE A 46 2.96 -7.87 -4.58
CA ILE A 46 1.89 -8.87 -4.55
C ILE A 46 1.14 -8.84 -5.87
N LEU A 47 0.93 -9.98 -6.50
CA LEU A 47 0.02 -10.16 -7.63
C LEU A 47 -1.27 -10.78 -7.12
N ILE A 48 -2.36 -10.03 -7.24
CA ILE A 48 -3.70 -10.51 -6.94
C ILE A 48 -4.53 -10.32 -8.20
N GLN A 49 -5.22 -11.37 -8.60
CA GLN A 49 -6.13 -11.33 -9.74
C GLN A 49 -7.44 -11.97 -9.32
N SER A 50 -8.54 -11.27 -9.61
CA SER A 50 -9.88 -11.80 -9.45
C SER A 50 -10.15 -12.79 -10.57
N ASP A 51 -10.61 -13.97 -10.18
CA ASP A 51 -11.09 -15.00 -11.08
C ASP A 51 -12.43 -14.55 -11.70
N GLU A 52 -12.54 -14.55 -13.03
CA GLU A 52 -13.70 -13.99 -13.74
C GLU A 52 -14.98 -14.80 -13.49
N ASP A 53 -14.85 -16.10 -13.22
CA ASP A 53 -15.98 -17.02 -13.04
C ASP A 53 -16.48 -17.03 -11.59
N THR A 54 -15.56 -17.00 -10.63
CA THR A 54 -15.87 -17.11 -9.18
C THR A 54 -15.91 -15.77 -8.45
N GLN A 55 -15.38 -14.70 -9.06
CA GLN A 55 -15.12 -13.39 -8.45
C GLN A 55 -14.23 -13.43 -7.20
N GLU A 56 -13.59 -14.57 -6.92
CA GLU A 56 -12.66 -14.71 -5.81
C GLU A 56 -11.31 -14.06 -6.15
N ALA A 57 -10.77 -13.29 -5.20
CA ALA A 57 -9.43 -12.73 -5.33
C ALA A 57 -8.41 -13.84 -5.00
N LYS A 58 -7.54 -14.18 -5.96
CA LYS A 58 -6.49 -15.18 -5.76
C LYS A 58 -5.11 -14.53 -5.78
N VAL A 59 -4.25 -14.98 -4.89
CA VAL A 59 -2.86 -14.54 -4.78
C VAL A 59 -1.99 -15.41 -5.70
N TYR A 60 -1.45 -14.82 -6.75
CA TYR A 60 -0.60 -15.52 -7.72
C TYR A 60 0.89 -15.39 -7.42
N TYR A 61 1.27 -14.31 -6.72
CA TYR A 61 2.66 -14.03 -6.39
C TYR A 61 2.73 -13.12 -5.18
N ALA A 62 3.62 -13.42 -4.25
CA ALA A 62 3.93 -12.55 -3.13
C ALA A 62 5.43 -12.64 -2.84
N LYS A 63 6.12 -11.51 -2.86
CA LYS A 63 7.54 -11.44 -2.52
C LYS A 63 7.82 -10.21 -1.69
N PHE A 64 8.33 -10.44 -0.49
CA PHE A 64 8.58 -9.42 0.52
C PHE A 64 10.03 -9.40 0.98
N PRO A 65 10.48 -8.30 1.58
CA PRO A 65 11.70 -8.31 2.39
C PRO A 65 11.60 -9.38 3.50
N PRO A 66 12.69 -10.11 3.80
CA PRO A 66 12.66 -11.23 4.77
C PRO A 66 12.32 -10.80 6.19
N ASP A 67 12.47 -9.51 6.51
CA ASP A 67 12.23 -8.91 7.83
C ASP A 67 10.96 -8.04 7.84
N ILE A 68 10.01 -8.26 6.92
CA ILE A 68 8.78 -7.47 6.77
C ILE A 68 7.95 -7.39 8.06
N ASN A 69 7.88 -8.47 8.83
CA ASN A 69 7.14 -8.56 10.10
C ASN A 69 7.56 -7.53 11.16
N ARG A 70 8.78 -6.97 11.05
CA ARG A 70 9.32 -5.96 11.98
C ARG A 70 9.29 -4.54 11.41
N ARG A 71 8.64 -4.33 10.27
CA ARG A 71 8.63 -3.07 9.51
C ARG A 71 7.24 -2.43 9.51
N LYS A 72 7.20 -1.12 9.28
CA LYS A 72 5.97 -0.45 8.83
C LYS A 72 5.88 -0.57 7.31
N VAL A 73 4.72 -0.98 6.82
CA VAL A 73 4.47 -1.26 5.41
C VAL A 73 3.62 -0.15 4.82
N LEU A 74 4.11 0.46 3.75
CA LEU A 74 3.32 1.32 2.88
C LEU A 74 2.73 0.45 1.78
N LEU A 75 1.48 0.01 1.96
CA LEU A 75 0.74 -0.78 0.98
C LEU A 75 0.18 0.17 -0.08
N MET A 76 0.62 0.04 -1.33
CA MET A 76 0.29 0.97 -2.41
C MET A 76 -0.70 0.33 -3.38
N TYR A 77 -1.87 0.96 -3.50
CA TYR A 77 -2.87 0.58 -4.49
C TYR A 77 -3.73 1.80 -4.87
N PRO A 78 -3.58 2.36 -6.09
CA PRO A 78 -4.11 3.68 -6.41
C PRO A 78 -5.63 3.74 -6.53
N ILE A 79 -6.31 2.62 -6.82
CA ILE A 79 -7.76 2.58 -6.99
C ILE A 79 -8.38 1.61 -6.00
N LEU A 80 -9.09 2.14 -5.02
CA LEU A 80 -9.86 1.37 -4.06
C LEU A 80 -11.36 1.40 -4.43
N SER A 81 -11.81 0.37 -5.16
CA SER A 81 -13.22 0.19 -5.56
C SER A 81 -14.03 -0.53 -4.48
N THR A 82 -14.09 -1.87 -4.48
CA THR A 82 -14.84 -2.66 -3.49
C THR A 82 -14.04 -2.98 -2.22
N GLY A 83 -12.72 -2.99 -2.31
CA GLY A 83 -11.81 -3.33 -1.21
C GLY A 83 -11.28 -4.76 -1.24
N ASN A 84 -11.91 -5.69 -1.97
CA ASN A 84 -11.56 -7.11 -1.97
C ASN A 84 -10.07 -7.38 -2.23
N THR A 85 -9.50 -6.77 -3.27
CA THR A 85 -8.07 -6.90 -3.61
C THR A 85 -7.16 -6.46 -2.47
N VAL A 86 -7.53 -5.39 -1.76
CA VAL A 86 -6.73 -4.86 -0.66
C VAL A 86 -6.90 -5.72 0.59
N ILE A 87 -8.10 -6.20 0.86
CA ILE A 87 -8.38 -7.12 1.97
C ILE A 87 -7.52 -8.37 1.81
N GLU A 88 -7.52 -8.98 0.62
CA GLU A 88 -6.68 -10.14 0.31
C GLU A 88 -5.18 -9.83 0.48
N ALA A 89 -4.72 -8.68 -0.01
CA ALA A 89 -3.34 -8.25 0.16
C ALA A 89 -2.94 -8.08 1.64
N VAL A 90 -3.84 -7.54 2.45
CA VAL A 90 -3.64 -7.38 3.89
C VAL A 90 -3.59 -8.73 4.58
N GLN A 91 -4.46 -9.68 4.22
CA GLN A 91 -4.42 -11.04 4.75
C GLN A 91 -3.08 -11.72 4.48
N VAL A 92 -2.58 -11.64 3.25
CA VAL A 92 -1.24 -12.15 2.90
C VAL A 92 -0.15 -11.51 3.76
N LEU A 93 -0.20 -10.20 4.00
CA LEU A 93 0.77 -9.52 4.86
C LEU A 93 0.71 -10.01 6.31
N ILE A 94 -0.49 -10.24 6.84
CA ILE A 94 -0.72 -10.78 8.19
C ILE A 94 -0.21 -12.22 8.30
N GLU A 95 -0.43 -13.06 7.29
CA GLU A 95 0.13 -14.42 7.20
C GLU A 95 1.66 -14.42 7.24
N HIS A 96 2.30 -13.35 6.73
CA HIS A 96 3.75 -13.13 6.82
C HIS A 96 4.20 -12.49 8.15
N GLY A 97 3.31 -12.46 9.15
CA GLY A 97 3.59 -12.02 10.52
C GLY A 97 3.53 -10.52 10.75
N LEU A 98 3.00 -9.75 9.79
CA LEU A 98 2.80 -8.31 9.95
C LEU A 98 1.56 -8.00 10.80
N GLN A 99 1.67 -7.07 11.74
CA GLN A 99 0.50 -6.63 12.52
C GLN A 99 -0.28 -5.57 11.73
N PRO A 100 -1.64 -5.60 11.73
CA PRO A 100 -2.48 -4.64 10.99
C PRO A 100 -2.14 -3.17 11.27
N LYS A 101 -1.87 -2.81 12.54
CA LYS A 101 -1.46 -1.45 12.95
C LYS A 101 -0.18 -0.92 12.28
N HIS A 102 0.63 -1.79 11.67
CA HIS A 102 1.85 -1.41 10.96
C HIS A 102 1.62 -1.24 9.44
N ILE A 103 0.40 -1.45 8.97
CA ILE A 103 0.02 -1.25 7.57
C ILE A 103 -0.56 0.15 7.39
N LEU A 104 0.09 0.93 6.52
CA LEU A 104 -0.44 2.17 5.98
C LEU A 104 -0.84 1.92 4.53
N LEU A 105 -2.13 1.93 4.26
CA LEU A 105 -2.68 1.81 2.91
C LEU A 105 -2.68 3.19 2.24
N LEU A 106 -1.98 3.29 1.12
CA LEU A 106 -1.92 4.46 0.26
C LEU A 106 -2.79 4.24 -0.98
N SER A 107 -3.83 5.05 -1.11
CA SER A 107 -4.74 5.08 -2.25
C SER A 107 -4.81 6.50 -2.83
N LEU A 108 -5.11 6.63 -4.12
CA LEU A 108 -5.40 7.92 -4.75
C LEU A 108 -6.91 8.13 -4.81
N PHE A 109 -7.61 7.13 -5.32
CA PHE A 109 -9.05 7.14 -5.58
C PHE A 109 -9.72 6.08 -4.72
N SER A 110 -10.54 6.47 -3.76
CA SER A 110 -11.25 5.51 -2.90
C SER A 110 -12.76 5.71 -2.97
N THR A 111 -13.51 4.61 -3.01
CA THR A 111 -14.96 4.69 -2.80
C THR A 111 -15.31 4.59 -1.30
N PRO A 112 -16.42 5.19 -0.85
CA PRO A 112 -16.91 4.99 0.51
C PRO A 112 -17.17 3.52 0.84
N LEU A 113 -17.57 2.71 -0.15
CA LEU A 113 -17.78 1.27 0.00
C LEU A 113 -16.46 0.57 0.33
N GLY A 114 -15.43 0.77 -0.50
CA GLY A 114 -14.13 0.12 -0.32
C GLY A 114 -13.42 0.56 0.95
N ALA A 115 -13.47 1.85 1.28
CA ALA A 115 -12.90 2.37 2.51
C ALA A 115 -13.57 1.76 3.76
N LYS A 116 -14.91 1.67 3.78
CA LYS A 116 -15.64 1.04 4.88
C LYS A 116 -15.34 -0.44 5.00
N ALA A 117 -15.31 -1.17 3.89
CA ALA A 117 -15.01 -2.60 3.89
C ALA A 117 -13.65 -2.89 4.55
N ILE A 118 -12.61 -2.13 4.20
CA ILE A 118 -11.27 -2.30 4.78
C ILE A 118 -11.25 -1.94 6.26
N LEU A 119 -11.84 -0.82 6.67
CA LEU A 119 -11.81 -0.38 8.06
C LEU A 119 -12.70 -1.24 8.98
N GLN A 120 -13.72 -1.90 8.44
CA GLN A 120 -14.53 -2.88 9.17
C GLN A 120 -13.77 -4.18 9.40
N GLU A 121 -13.07 -4.67 8.37
CA GLU A 121 -12.29 -5.90 8.47
C GLU A 121 -11.00 -5.70 9.29
N PHE A 122 -10.33 -4.56 9.10
CA PHE A 122 -9.05 -4.24 9.72
C PHE A 122 -9.06 -2.85 10.36
N PRO A 123 -9.66 -2.69 11.55
CA PRO A 123 -9.85 -1.39 12.19
C PRO A 123 -8.55 -0.70 12.62
N GLU A 124 -7.45 -1.44 12.76
CA GLU A 124 -6.14 -0.89 13.12
C GLU A 124 -5.34 -0.36 11.92
N ILE A 125 -5.79 -0.60 10.68
CA ILE A 125 -5.10 -0.11 9.48
C ILE A 125 -5.33 1.39 9.31
N THR A 126 -4.27 2.10 8.93
CA THR A 126 -4.39 3.50 8.52
C THR A 126 -4.60 3.58 7.01
N LEU A 127 -5.77 4.04 6.57
CA LEU A 127 -6.06 4.36 5.17
C LEU A 127 -5.79 5.84 4.90
N LEU A 128 -4.85 6.11 4.00
CA LEU A 128 -4.58 7.44 3.45
C LEU A 128 -5.02 7.47 1.98
N THR A 129 -6.00 8.31 1.68
CA THR A 129 -6.52 8.52 0.32
C THR A 129 -6.51 9.99 -0.05
N THR A 130 -6.24 10.31 -1.31
CA THR A 130 -6.29 11.70 -1.80
C THR A 130 -7.73 12.17 -1.94
N GLU A 131 -8.60 11.33 -2.50
CA GLU A 131 -10.02 11.63 -2.66
C GLU A 131 -10.92 10.45 -2.29
N LEU A 132 -12.16 10.79 -1.93
CA LEU A 132 -13.27 9.87 -1.74
C LEU A 132 -14.36 10.19 -2.76
N HIS A 133 -14.63 9.29 -3.69
CA HIS A 133 -15.58 9.48 -4.77
C HIS A 133 -16.54 8.28 -4.90
N PRO A 134 -17.84 8.46 -5.24
CA PRO A 134 -18.79 7.35 -5.34
C PRO A 134 -18.41 6.28 -6.35
N VAL A 135 -17.68 6.67 -7.40
CA VAL A 135 -17.25 5.80 -8.50
C VAL A 135 -15.74 5.88 -8.63
N ALA A 136 -15.08 4.72 -8.61
CA ALA A 136 -13.65 4.60 -8.86
C ALA A 136 -13.34 4.67 -10.37
N PRO A 137 -12.23 5.32 -10.78
CA PRO A 137 -11.83 5.34 -12.17
C PRO A 137 -11.40 3.94 -12.64
N THR A 138 -11.83 3.55 -13.84
CA THR A 138 -11.60 2.21 -14.42
C THR A 138 -10.28 2.11 -15.22
N HIS A 139 -9.74 3.24 -15.69
CA HIS A 139 -8.65 3.25 -16.69
C HIS A 139 -7.29 3.70 -16.16
N PHE A 140 -7.07 3.80 -14.84
CA PHE A 140 -5.80 4.33 -14.31
C PHE A 140 -4.59 3.51 -14.80
N GLY A 141 -4.65 2.18 -14.69
CA GLY A 141 -3.54 1.32 -15.12
C GLY A 141 -3.25 1.44 -16.62
N GLN A 142 -4.29 1.41 -17.46
CA GLN A 142 -4.15 1.53 -18.91
C GLN A 142 -3.54 2.88 -19.31
N LYS A 143 -4.04 3.98 -18.72
CA LYS A 143 -3.51 5.33 -18.99
C LYS A 143 -2.10 5.53 -18.48
N TYR A 144 -1.77 4.99 -17.30
CA TYR A 144 -0.45 5.15 -16.71
C TYR A 144 0.63 4.36 -17.46
N PHE A 145 0.33 3.13 -17.86
CA PHE A 145 1.27 2.27 -18.59
C PHE A 145 1.21 2.43 -20.11
N GLY A 146 0.30 3.24 -20.65
CA GLY A 146 0.15 3.46 -22.08
C GLY A 146 -0.25 2.22 -22.85
N THR A 147 -1.09 1.35 -22.26
CA THR A 147 -1.54 0.08 -22.87
C THR A 147 -2.96 0.18 -23.43
N GLU A 148 -3.31 1.33 -24.02
CA GLU A 148 -4.53 1.45 -24.84
C GLU A 148 -4.41 0.65 -26.14
#